data_AF-A0A7Y8S2K8-F1
#
_entry.id   AF-A0A7Y8S2K8-F1
#
_cell.length_a   1.000
_cell.length_b   1.000
_cell.length_c   1.000
_cell.angle_alpha   90.00
_cell.angle_beta   90.00
_cell.angle_gamma   90.00
#
_symmetry.space_group_name_H-M   'P 1'
#
loop_
_entity.id
_entity.type
_entity.pdbx_description
1 polymer ?
#
loop_
_entity_poly.entity_id
_entity_poly.type
_entity_poly.pdbx_seq_one_letter_code
_entity_poly.pdbx_strand_id
1 'polypeptide(L)'
;MGELFLDKDISMADDFNDEDYDTVANSLYAYNVEATKGLLTKPESDIHLFLKDKSGNVVGGICCETYSYCLYIDMFWIAEKYRNKGYG
;
A
#
# COMPACT_ATOMS: atom_id res chain seq x y z
N MET A 1 -2.44 29.10 -2.66
CA MET A 1 -3.03 29.50 -1.36
C MET A 1 -1.94 30.29 -0.61
N GLY A 2 -2.25 31.12 0.38
CA GLY A 2 -1.19 31.86 1.10
C GLY A 2 -0.39 30.94 2.03
N GLU A 3 0.91 31.19 2.22
CA GLU A 3 1.72 30.43 3.19
C GLU A 3 1.12 30.57 4.60
N LEU A 4 0.84 29.43 5.24
CA LEU A 4 0.37 29.40 6.63
C LEU A 4 1.57 29.22 7.55
N PHE A 5 2.02 30.29 8.19
CA PHE A 5 3.08 30.23 9.20
C PHE A 5 2.54 29.62 10.50
N LEU A 6 3.20 28.55 10.96
CA LEU A 6 2.90 27.89 12.24
C LEU A 6 3.74 28.49 13.39
N ASP A 7 4.96 28.92 13.09
CA ASP A 7 5.80 29.73 13.96
C ASP A 7 6.74 30.66 13.16
N LYS A 8 7.80 31.19 13.79
CA LYS A 8 8.74 32.13 13.17
C LYS A 8 9.61 31.52 12.05
N ASP A 9 9.84 30.21 12.09
CA ASP A 9 10.76 29.49 11.19
C ASP A 9 10.05 28.35 10.43
N ILE A 10 8.77 28.08 10.71
CA ILE A 10 8.00 26.97 10.13
C ILE A 10 6.73 27.49 9.46
N SER A 11 6.56 27.15 8.20
CA SER A 11 5.32 27.33 7.44
C SER A 11 4.78 25.99 6.95
N MET A 12 3.49 25.98 6.63
CA MET A 12 2.81 24.86 5.98
C MET A 12 2.52 25.24 4.53
N ALA A 13 2.84 24.32 3.64
CA ALA A 13 2.60 24.37 2.21
C ALA A 13 1.59 23.27 1.81
N ASP A 14 0.75 23.56 0.82
CA ASP A 14 -0.25 22.62 0.27
C ASP A 14 -0.07 22.35 -1.23
N ASP A 15 0.97 22.92 -1.82
CA ASP A 15 1.38 22.66 -3.18
C ASP A 15 2.26 21.40 -3.26
N PHE A 16 1.81 20.46 -4.08
CA PHE A 16 2.55 19.22 -4.32
C PHE A 16 3.79 19.51 -5.18
N ASN A 17 4.94 18.99 -4.75
CA ASN A 17 6.14 18.88 -5.56
C ASN A 17 6.90 17.59 -5.22
N ASP A 18 7.67 17.09 -6.19
CA ASP A 18 8.35 15.80 -6.07
C ASP A 18 9.50 15.83 -5.05
N GLU A 19 10.21 16.96 -4.89
CA GLU A 19 11.36 17.08 -3.99
C GLU A 19 10.95 17.00 -2.51
N ASP A 20 9.89 17.70 -2.13
CA ASP A 20 9.32 17.63 -0.78
C ASP A 20 8.71 16.26 -0.50
N TYR A 21 8.01 15.68 -1.48
CA TYR A 21 7.47 14.33 -1.37
C TYR A 21 8.59 13.31 -1.11
N ASP A 22 9.64 13.33 -1.92
CA ASP A 22 10.79 12.43 -1.80
C ASP A 22 11.53 12.65 -0.46
N THR A 23 11.67 13.90 -0.02
CA THR A 23 12.29 14.22 1.27
C THR A 23 11.52 13.58 2.43
N VAL A 24 10.19 13.71 2.43
CA VAL A 24 9.34 13.08 3.46
C VAL A 24 9.39 11.56 3.37
N ALA A 25 9.22 10.99 2.17
CA ALA A 25 9.18 9.55 1.94
C ALA A 25 10.50 8.87 2.36
N ASN A 26 11.64 9.42 1.92
CA ASN A 26 12.96 8.87 2.22
C ASN A 26 13.31 8.99 3.71
N SER A 27 12.97 10.13 4.35
CA SER A 27 13.21 10.33 5.78
C SER A 27 12.40 9.35 6.63
N LEU A 28 11.13 9.14 6.28
CA LEU A 28 10.27 8.18 6.95
C LEU A 28 10.77 6.74 6.75
N TYR A 29 11.14 6.37 5.51
CA TYR A 29 11.69 5.05 5.21
C TYR A 29 12.97 4.77 6.00
N ALA A 30 13.91 5.71 6.02
CA ALA A 30 15.16 5.57 6.77
C ALA A 30 14.91 5.37 8.28
N TYR A 31 14.02 6.16 8.87
CA TYR A 31 13.60 5.98 10.26
C TYR A 31 13.00 4.59 10.50
N ASN A 32 12.11 4.13 9.62
CA ASN A 32 11.44 2.83 9.77
C ASN A 32 12.39 1.65 9.60
N VAL A 33 13.40 1.75 8.73
CA VAL A 33 14.45 0.73 8.60
C VAL A 33 15.18 0.56 9.92
N GLU A 34 15.59 1.66 10.57
CA GLU A 34 16.25 1.62 11.88
C GLU A 34 15.32 1.09 12.97
N ALA A 35 14.08 1.60 13.04
CA ALA A 35 13.09 1.19 14.04
C ALA A 35 12.73 -0.30 13.94
N THR A 36 12.77 -0.86 12.73
CA THR A 36 12.48 -2.28 12.47
C THR A 36 13.73 -3.15 12.44
N LYS A 37 14.91 -2.61 12.76
CA LYS A 37 16.20 -3.32 12.71
C LYS A 37 16.47 -3.97 11.34
N GLY A 38 16.09 -3.28 10.27
CA GLY A 38 16.25 -3.74 8.90
C GLY A 38 15.24 -4.80 8.45
N LEU A 39 14.15 -5.03 9.19
CA LEU A 39 13.07 -5.91 8.70
C LEU A 39 12.39 -5.30 7.46
N LEU A 40 12.22 -3.98 7.42
CA LEU A 40 11.60 -3.29 6.28
C LEU A 40 12.40 -3.43 4.97
N THR A 41 13.70 -3.75 5.04
CA THR A 41 14.54 -3.96 3.84
C THR A 41 14.51 -5.40 3.33
N LYS A 42 13.80 -6.31 4.02
CA LYS A 42 13.64 -7.68 3.55
C LYS A 42 12.75 -7.71 2.32
N PRO A 43 13.00 -8.64 1.37
CA PRO A 43 12.18 -8.74 0.17
C PRO A 43 10.70 -8.86 0.50
N GLU A 44 9.90 -8.07 -0.20
CA GLU A 44 8.46 -8.22 -0.25
C GLU A 44 8.06 -9.24 -1.31
N SER A 45 6.78 -9.63 -1.31
CA SER A 45 6.24 -10.54 -2.32
C SER A 45 4.78 -10.25 -2.57
N ASP A 46 4.44 -10.14 -3.85
CA ASP A 46 3.05 -10.01 -4.28
C ASP A 46 2.41 -11.40 -4.37
N ILE A 47 1.18 -11.51 -3.88
CA ILE A 47 0.34 -12.70 -4.00
C ILE A 47 -0.87 -12.33 -4.84
N HIS A 48 -0.95 -12.89 -6.04
CA HIS A 48 -2.08 -12.71 -6.96
C HIS A 48 -2.76 -14.05 -7.23
N LEU A 49 -3.96 -14.23 -6.67
CA LEU A 49 -4.77 -15.43 -6.89
C LEU A 49 -6.09 -15.05 -7.56
N PHE A 50 -6.40 -15.73 -8.65
CA PHE A 50 -7.60 -15.47 -9.44
C PHE A 50 -8.51 -16.69 -9.51
N LEU A 51 -9.79 -16.49 -9.19
CA LEU A 51 -10.84 -17.46 -9.43
C LEU A 51 -11.35 -17.27 -10.86
N LYS A 52 -11.32 -18.33 -11.66
CA LYS A 52 -11.78 -18.31 -13.06
C LYS A 52 -12.91 -19.31 -13.28
N ASP A 53 -13.87 -18.94 -14.12
CA ASP A 53 -14.90 -19.87 -14.59
C ASP A 53 -14.34 -20.84 -15.65
N LYS A 54 -15.18 -21.79 -16.10
CA LYS A 54 -14.79 -22.78 -17.12
C LYS A 54 -14.45 -22.18 -18.49
N SER A 55 -14.90 -20.95 -18.76
CA SER A 55 -14.58 -20.21 -19.97
C SER A 55 -13.30 -19.37 -19.81
N GLY A 56 -12.69 -19.38 -18.62
CA GLY A 56 -11.46 -18.65 -18.32
C GLY A 56 -11.67 -17.21 -17.84
N ASN A 57 -12.93 -16.77 -17.66
CA ASN A 57 -13.20 -15.40 -17.18
C ASN A 57 -12.90 -15.30 -15.69
N VAL A 58 -12.31 -14.18 -15.26
CA VAL A 58 -12.11 -13.89 -13.84
C VAL A 58 -13.46 -13.60 -13.19
N VAL A 59 -13.76 -14.34 -12.13
CA VAL A 59 -15.01 -14.23 -11.37
C VAL A 59 -14.77 -13.96 -9.88
N GLY A 60 -13.52 -13.81 -9.51
CA GLY A 60 -13.07 -13.41 -8.19
C GLY A 60 -11.55 -13.40 -8.11
N GLY A 61 -11.02 -12.89 -7.01
CA GLY A 61 -9.58 -12.90 -6.76
C GLY A 61 -9.20 -12.18 -5.48
N ILE A 62 -7.95 -12.40 -5.10
CA ILE A 62 -7.28 -11.73 -4.00
C ILE A 62 -5.89 -11.28 -4.49
N CYS A 63 -5.57 -10.02 -4.24
CA CYS A 63 -4.24 -9.45 -4.46
C CYS A 63 -3.73 -8.94 -3.11
N CYS A 64 -2.49 -9.33 -2.78
CA CYS A 64 -1.85 -8.98 -1.53
C CYS A 64 -0.39 -8.64 -1.73
N GLU A 65 0.16 -7.94 -0.75
CA GLU A 65 1.59 -7.74 -0.56
C GLU A 65 2.02 -8.34 0.78
N THR A 66 3.18 -8.98 0.82
CA THR A 66 3.81 -9.37 2.10
C THR A 66 4.97 -8.46 2.42
N TYR A 67 4.91 -7.77 3.55
CA TYR A 67 6.02 -6.96 4.06
C TYR A 67 6.08 -7.08 5.58
N SER A 68 7.28 -7.03 6.16
CA SER A 68 7.48 -7.05 7.62
C SER A 68 6.75 -8.17 8.38
N TYR A 69 6.70 -9.38 7.82
CA TYR A 69 5.95 -10.54 8.34
C TYR A 69 4.43 -10.33 8.44
N CYS A 70 3.89 -9.33 7.74
CA CYS A 70 2.48 -9.11 7.56
C CYS A 70 2.04 -9.48 6.14
N LEU A 71 0.76 -9.82 6.00
CA LEU A 71 0.06 -9.90 4.73
C LEU A 71 -0.91 -8.73 4.67
N TYR A 72 -0.75 -7.85 3.69
CA TYR A 72 -1.66 -6.75 3.40
C TYR A 72 -2.52 -7.13 2.21
N ILE A 73 -3.85 -7.02 2.33
CA ILE A 73 -4.79 -7.37 1.27
C ILE A 73 -5.24 -6.08 0.59
N ASP A 74 -4.77 -5.84 -0.63
CA ASP A 74 -5.13 -4.66 -1.44
C ASP A 74 -6.54 -4.79 -2.00
N MET A 75 -6.84 -5.97 -2.53
CA MET A 75 -8.07 -6.23 -3.26
C MET A 75 -8.57 -7.62 -2.94
N PHE A 76 -9.84 -7.70 -2.60
CA PHE A 76 -10.54 -8.96 -2.44
C PHE A 76 -11.97 -8.84 -2.97
N TRP A 77 -12.29 -9.67 -3.97
CA TRP A 77 -13.56 -9.56 -4.68
C TRP A 77 -14.04 -10.90 -5.19
N ILE A 78 -15.35 -11.12 -5.11
CA ILE A 78 -16.07 -12.24 -5.72
C ILE A 78 -17.27 -11.67 -6.48
N ALA A 79 -17.43 -12.06 -7.74
CA ALA A 79 -18.60 -11.71 -8.54
C ALA A 79 -19.89 -12.22 -7.88
N GLU A 80 -20.93 -11.40 -7.90
CA GLU A 80 -22.17 -11.59 -7.12
C GLU A 80 -22.77 -13.01 -7.28
N LYS A 81 -22.85 -13.51 -8.52
CA LYS A 81 -23.38 -14.84 -8.84
C LYS A 81 -22.60 -16.03 -8.23
N TYR A 82 -21.41 -15.78 -7.69
CA TYR A 82 -20.55 -16.77 -7.03
C TYR A 82 -20.40 -16.55 -5.52
N ARG A 83 -21.04 -15.55 -4.92
CA ARG A 83 -21.02 -15.33 -3.47
C ARG A 83 -21.84 -16.40 -2.73
N ASN A 84 -21.61 -16.53 -1.41
CA ASN A 84 -22.25 -17.51 -0.52
C ASN A 84 -21.97 -18.98 -0.87
N LYS A 85 -20.88 -19.25 -1.61
CA LYS A 85 -20.44 -20.60 -1.99
C LYS A 85 -19.12 -21.03 -1.33
N GLY A 86 -18.55 -20.21 -0.45
CA GLY A 86 -17.29 -20.49 0.23
C GLY A 86 -16.04 -20.35 -0.65
N TYR A 87 -16.07 -19.50 -1.68
CA TYR A 87 -14.89 -19.19 -2.51
C TYR A 87 -14.07 -18.01 -2.00
N GLY A 88 -14.60 -17.29 -1.00
CA GLY A 88 -13.83 -16.30 -0.27
C GLY A 88 -12.96 -16.95 0.79
#